data_AF-A0A384HLP2-F1
#
_entry.id   AF-A0A384HLP2-F1
#
_cell.length_a   1.000
_cell.length_b   1.000
_cell.length_c   1.000
_cell.angle_alpha   90.00
_cell.angle_beta   90.00
_cell.angle_gamma   90.00
#
_symmetry.space_group_name_H-M   'P 1'
#
loop_
_entity.id
_entity.type
_entity.pdbx_description
1 polymer ?
#
loop_
_entity_poly.entity_id
_entity_poly.type
_entity_poly.pdbx_seq_one_letter_code
_entity_poly.pdbx_strand_id
1 'polypeptide(L)'
;MTVDDTTSGDGAQHSSDPSVHTTPHHEVDHTAEPTDDPLAIRLEQLILGADRRYTPFQAARTAGVSMDLASRFWRAMGFADIGQAKALTEADVLALRRLSGLVEAGLLSEPMAIQVARSTGQTTARLAEWQIDSFLEGLTEPPEPGMTRTEVTYPLVELLLPELEEFLVYVWRRQLAAATGRVVQAADDEEMVDRRLAVGFADLVGFTRLTRRLEEEELGELVESFETTCADLVAAHGGRLIKTLGDEVLFAADDAGTAAEIALRLIEAMTADETMPALRVGIAFGTVTTRMGDVFGTTVNLASRLTSIAPKDAVLVDGAFAEELTRTGDAPVSEARAAEEAAAAAERAAKEGPDAEPAPVPKYRYGLQPMWQRPVRGLGVVEPWLLARRGTS
;
A
#
# COMPACT_ATOMS: atom_id res chain seq x y z
N MET A 1 58.21 11.04 72.65
CA MET A 1 58.42 10.06 73.74
C MET A 1 57.04 9.79 74.33
N THR A 2 56.38 8.71 73.88
CA THR A 2 55.69 7.69 74.71
C THR A 2 55.12 8.19 76.06
N VAL A 3 53.85 8.03 76.48
CA VAL A 3 52.91 6.87 76.48
C VAL A 3 51.55 7.34 77.07
N ASP A 4 50.42 6.75 76.60
CA ASP A 4 49.11 6.40 77.23
C ASP A 4 48.40 7.35 78.23
N ASP A 5 47.09 7.28 78.54
CA ASP A 5 46.18 6.13 78.55
C ASP A 5 44.68 6.52 78.66
N THR A 6 43.83 5.62 78.16
CA THR A 6 42.42 5.25 78.51
C THR A 6 41.41 6.26 79.09
N THR A 7 40.16 6.27 78.58
CA THR A 7 39.01 5.49 79.13
C THR A 7 37.68 5.67 78.37
N SER A 8 36.95 4.56 78.21
CA SER A 8 35.48 4.35 78.35
C SER A 8 34.45 5.03 77.44
N GLY A 9 33.50 4.23 76.93
CA GLY A 9 32.17 4.74 76.55
C GLY A 9 31.41 3.88 75.54
N ASP A 10 30.52 3.03 76.06
CA ASP A 10 29.52 2.22 75.37
C ASP A 10 28.47 3.08 74.61
N GLY A 11 27.87 2.54 73.54
CA GLY A 11 26.59 3.05 73.00
C GLY A 11 26.55 3.51 71.55
N ALA A 12 25.71 2.81 70.78
CA ALA A 12 24.94 3.27 69.61
C ALA A 12 25.71 3.64 68.32
N GLN A 13 25.88 2.63 67.44
CA GLN A 13 26.01 2.87 66.00
C GLN A 13 24.65 2.65 65.32
N HIS A 14 23.92 3.75 65.10
CA HIS A 14 22.92 3.84 64.05
C HIS A 14 23.64 4.28 62.78
N SER A 15 24.02 3.31 61.94
CA SER A 15 24.51 3.56 60.59
C SER A 15 23.34 3.89 59.67
N SER A 16 23.38 5.11 59.13
CA SER A 16 22.57 5.60 58.04
C SER A 16 22.72 4.75 56.77
N ASP A 17 21.57 4.33 56.25
CA ASP A 17 21.33 3.76 54.92
C ASP A 17 21.79 4.74 53.82
N PRO A 18 22.30 4.22 52.69
CA PRO A 18 21.59 4.50 51.46
C PRO A 18 21.32 3.21 50.67
N SER A 19 20.03 2.90 50.62
CA SER A 19 19.34 2.00 49.71
C SER A 19 19.94 2.01 48.30
N VAL A 20 20.80 1.03 48.03
CA VAL A 20 21.13 0.60 46.67
C VAL A 20 20.01 -0.33 46.23
N HIS A 21 19.17 0.15 45.30
CA HIS A 21 18.26 -0.70 44.56
C HIS A 21 19.08 -1.67 43.69
N THR A 22 19.33 -2.86 44.22
CA THR A 22 19.84 -3.98 43.42
C THR A 22 18.70 -4.48 42.56
N THR A 23 18.63 -4.02 41.31
CA THR A 23 17.81 -4.64 40.27
C THR A 23 18.32 -6.08 40.10
N PRO A 24 17.47 -7.13 40.13
CA PRO A 24 17.93 -8.46 39.82
C PRO A 24 18.35 -8.45 38.35
N HIS A 25 19.64 -8.63 38.08
CA HIS A 25 20.10 -9.01 36.76
C HIS A 25 19.51 -10.39 36.47
N HIS A 26 18.44 -10.42 35.67
CA HIS A 26 18.06 -11.62 34.93
C HIS A 26 19.24 -11.92 33.99
N GLU A 27 20.11 -12.84 34.41
CA GLU A 27 20.91 -13.60 33.45
C GLU A 27 19.91 -14.29 32.53
N VAL A 28 19.80 -13.77 31.30
CA VAL A 28 19.07 -14.45 30.23
C VAL A 28 19.91 -15.67 29.89
N ASP A 29 19.48 -16.81 30.41
CA ASP A 29 20.00 -18.10 30.00
C ASP A 29 19.64 -18.31 28.51
N HIS A 30 20.61 -18.11 27.64
CA HIS A 30 20.50 -18.35 26.20
C HIS A 30 20.53 -19.84 25.82
N THR A 31 20.35 -20.76 26.78
CA THR A 31 20.28 -22.21 26.53
C THR A 31 18.90 -22.84 26.75
N ALA A 32 17.86 -22.04 26.99
CA ALA A 32 16.49 -22.54 26.95
C ALA A 32 16.07 -22.83 25.50
N GLU A 33 15.86 -24.11 25.16
CA GLU A 33 15.01 -24.47 24.02
C GLU A 33 13.68 -23.71 24.18
N PRO A 34 13.13 -23.10 23.12
CA PRO A 34 11.90 -22.34 23.25
C PRO A 34 10.84 -23.30 23.81
N THR A 35 10.29 -22.95 24.97
CA THR A 35 9.10 -23.61 25.49
C THR A 35 7.95 -23.25 24.55
N ASP A 36 7.89 -23.95 23.43
CA ASP A 36 6.90 -23.75 22.39
C ASP A 36 5.52 -24.08 22.97
N ASP A 37 4.59 -23.13 22.89
CA ASP A 37 3.19 -23.34 23.25
C ASP A 37 2.63 -24.52 22.41
N PRO A 38 2.09 -25.59 23.05
CA PRO A 38 1.49 -26.72 22.34
C PRO A 38 0.37 -26.33 21.37
N LEU A 39 -0.27 -25.17 21.54
CA LEU A 39 -1.20 -24.61 20.56
C LEU A 39 -0.46 -24.07 19.32
N ALA A 40 0.58 -23.25 19.53
CA ALA A 40 1.32 -22.61 18.46
C ALA A 40 1.94 -23.64 17.50
N ILE A 41 2.53 -24.72 18.04
CA ILE A 41 3.07 -25.81 17.22
C ILE A 41 1.96 -26.48 16.39
N ARG A 42 0.80 -26.76 17.01
CA ARG A 42 -0.30 -27.44 16.31
C ARG A 42 -0.91 -26.56 15.22
N LEU A 43 -1.06 -25.26 15.46
CA LEU A 43 -1.52 -24.30 14.47
C LEU A 43 -0.52 -24.15 13.33
N GLU A 44 0.77 -24.08 13.63
CA GLU A 44 1.82 -24.04 12.60
C GLU A 44 1.82 -25.32 11.76
N GLN A 45 1.72 -26.50 12.37
CA GLN A 45 1.63 -27.77 11.65
C GLN A 45 0.39 -27.83 10.75
N LEU A 46 -0.74 -27.31 11.21
CA LEU A 46 -1.98 -27.20 10.43
C LEU A 46 -1.77 -26.27 9.23
N ILE A 47 -1.18 -25.09 9.45
CA ILE A 47 -0.92 -24.08 8.40
C ILE A 47 0.10 -24.58 7.37
N LEU A 48 1.18 -25.22 7.80
CA LEU A 48 2.21 -25.77 6.91
C LEU A 48 1.80 -27.10 6.27
N GLY A 49 0.73 -27.74 6.76
CA GLY A 49 0.21 -29.02 6.29
C GLY A 49 1.14 -30.22 6.53
N ALA A 50 2.23 -30.07 7.29
CA ALA A 50 3.23 -31.11 7.51
C ALA A 50 4.10 -30.86 8.75
N ASP A 51 4.69 -31.94 9.28
CA ASP A 51 5.68 -31.86 10.35
C ASP A 51 7.01 -31.28 9.89
N ARG A 52 7.67 -30.57 10.81
CA ARG A 52 9.08 -30.15 10.68
C ARG A 52 9.98 -31.40 10.65
N ARG A 53 10.65 -31.64 9.52
CA ARG A 53 11.47 -32.86 9.28
C ARG A 53 12.93 -32.57 8.96
N TYR A 54 13.20 -31.45 8.30
CA TYR A 54 14.50 -31.16 7.71
C TYR A 54 15.19 -29.98 8.39
N THR A 55 16.51 -30.08 8.55
CA THR A 55 17.36 -28.90 8.75
C THR A 55 17.57 -28.19 7.40
N PRO A 56 17.95 -26.89 7.37
CA PRO A 56 18.31 -26.20 6.13
C PRO A 56 19.35 -26.96 5.28
N PHE A 57 20.36 -27.58 5.90
CA PHE A 57 21.32 -28.43 5.18
C PHE A 57 20.67 -29.65 4.52
N GLN A 58 19.80 -30.36 5.25
CA GLN A 58 19.11 -31.52 4.71
C GLN A 58 18.14 -31.12 3.60
N ALA A 59 17.43 -30.00 3.76
CA ALA A 59 16.49 -29.51 2.77
C ALA A 59 17.18 -29.11 1.47
N ALA A 60 18.26 -28.32 1.53
CA ALA A 60 19.04 -27.93 0.35
C ALA A 60 19.60 -29.15 -0.40
N ARG A 61 20.21 -30.09 0.35
CA ARG A 61 20.76 -31.32 -0.22
C ARG A 61 19.67 -32.17 -0.88
N THR A 62 18.51 -32.29 -0.25
CA THR A 62 17.38 -33.07 -0.79
C THR A 62 16.77 -32.38 -2.01
N ALA A 63 16.70 -31.05 -2.02
CA ALA A 63 16.24 -30.26 -3.16
C ALA A 63 17.23 -30.32 -4.35
N GLY A 64 18.50 -30.68 -4.10
CA GLY A 64 19.55 -30.74 -5.11
C GLY A 64 20.25 -29.40 -5.34
N VAL A 65 20.13 -28.46 -4.39
CA VAL A 65 20.66 -27.10 -4.53
C VAL A 65 21.81 -26.82 -3.56
N SER A 66 22.63 -25.83 -3.87
CA SER A 66 23.68 -25.37 -2.96
C SER A 66 23.09 -24.71 -1.70
N MET A 67 23.81 -24.81 -0.59
CA MET A 67 23.44 -24.11 0.64
C MET A 67 23.37 -22.59 0.47
N ASP A 68 24.30 -22.01 -0.30
CA ASP A 68 24.29 -20.57 -0.57
C ASP A 68 23.00 -20.13 -1.27
N LEU A 69 22.61 -20.85 -2.33
CA LEU A 69 21.41 -20.54 -3.09
C LEU A 69 20.14 -20.72 -2.24
N ALA A 70 20.08 -21.82 -1.46
CA ALA A 70 18.97 -22.07 -0.52
C ALA A 70 18.82 -20.93 0.50
N SER A 71 19.93 -20.52 1.14
CA SER A 71 19.94 -19.42 2.10
C SER A 71 19.61 -18.07 1.46
N ARG A 72 19.95 -17.86 0.18
CA ARG A 72 19.58 -16.63 -0.54
C ARG A 72 18.09 -16.59 -0.86
N PHE A 73 17.48 -17.72 -1.26
CA PHE A 73 16.04 -17.80 -1.44
C PHE A 73 15.28 -17.63 -0.12
N TRP A 74 15.71 -18.30 0.95
CA TRP A 74 15.12 -18.18 2.29
C TRP A 74 15.08 -16.73 2.78
N ARG A 75 16.22 -16.04 2.71
CA ARG A 75 16.33 -14.61 3.06
C ARG A 75 15.55 -13.71 2.10
N ALA A 76 15.50 -14.05 0.81
CA ALA A 76 14.73 -13.28 -0.15
C ALA A 76 13.24 -13.29 0.21
N MET A 77 12.69 -14.44 0.59
CA MET A 77 11.29 -14.57 1.03
C MET A 77 10.99 -13.87 2.36
N GLY A 78 12.01 -13.37 3.07
CA GLY A 78 11.85 -12.59 4.31
C GLY A 78 11.86 -13.44 5.57
N PHE A 79 12.15 -14.74 5.48
CA PHE A 79 12.15 -15.62 6.65
C PHE A 79 13.38 -15.41 7.55
N ALA A 80 13.16 -15.54 8.86
CA ALA A 80 14.20 -15.43 9.88
C ALA A 80 15.24 -16.55 9.75
N ASP A 81 16.48 -16.30 10.19
CA ASP A 81 17.51 -17.33 10.21
C ASP A 81 17.21 -18.38 11.29
N ILE A 82 16.99 -19.61 10.86
CA ILE A 82 16.67 -20.77 11.71
C ILE A 82 17.90 -21.64 12.00
N GLY A 83 19.10 -21.20 11.60
CA GLY A 83 20.35 -21.91 11.84
C GLY A 83 20.34 -23.31 11.20
N GLN A 84 20.53 -24.36 12.01
CA GLN A 84 20.41 -25.76 11.58
C GLN A 84 19.33 -26.53 12.37
N ALA A 85 18.36 -25.83 12.94
CA ALA A 85 17.22 -26.45 13.59
C ALA A 85 16.37 -27.25 12.59
N LYS A 86 15.71 -28.31 13.05
CA LYS A 86 14.71 -29.04 12.25
C LYS A 86 13.42 -28.24 12.24
N ALA A 87 13.32 -27.29 11.31
CA ALA A 87 12.17 -26.40 11.18
C ALA A 87 11.53 -26.46 9.78
N LEU A 88 12.12 -27.17 8.82
CA LEU A 88 11.62 -27.23 7.45
C LEU A 88 10.81 -28.49 7.18
N THR A 89 9.83 -28.37 6.30
CA THR A 89 8.90 -29.41 5.87
C THR A 89 9.28 -29.96 4.49
N GLU A 90 8.51 -30.93 4.00
CA GLU A 90 8.65 -31.42 2.61
C GLU A 90 8.24 -30.36 1.57
N ALA A 91 7.31 -29.46 1.93
CA ALA A 91 6.88 -28.38 1.06
C ALA A 91 8.03 -27.39 0.78
N ASP A 92 8.87 -27.10 1.78
CA ASP A 92 10.05 -26.23 1.63
C ASP A 92 11.06 -26.80 0.63
N VAL A 93 11.31 -28.11 0.71
CA VAL A 93 12.18 -28.84 -0.22
C VAL A 93 11.63 -28.77 -1.65
N LEU A 94 10.32 -28.99 -1.79
CA LEU A 94 9.66 -28.96 -3.10
C LEU A 94 9.64 -27.55 -3.69
N ALA A 95 9.36 -26.52 -2.89
CA ALA A 95 9.37 -25.13 -3.32
C ALA A 95 10.76 -24.72 -3.83
N LEU A 96 11.80 -25.05 -3.06
CA LEU A 96 13.19 -24.77 -3.43
C LEU A 96 13.60 -25.49 -4.72
N ARG A 97 13.25 -26.77 -4.85
CA ARG A 97 13.52 -27.56 -6.07
C ARG A 97 12.78 -26.99 -7.29
N ARG A 98 11.51 -26.59 -7.15
CA ARG A 98 10.72 -26.01 -8.25
C ARG A 98 11.34 -24.72 -8.75
N LEU A 99 11.72 -23.82 -7.85
CA LEU A 99 12.30 -22.53 -8.24
C LEU A 99 13.69 -22.69 -8.86
N SER A 100 14.54 -23.58 -8.31
CA SER A 100 15.84 -23.90 -8.90
C SER A 100 15.70 -24.54 -10.29
N GLY A 101 14.73 -25.45 -10.46
CA GLY A 101 14.47 -26.09 -11.74
C GLY A 101 14.13 -25.11 -12.86
N LEU A 102 13.45 -24.00 -12.57
CA LEU A 102 13.20 -22.93 -13.55
C LEU A 102 14.48 -22.20 -13.95
N VAL A 103 15.42 -22.02 -13.02
CA VAL A 103 16.72 -21.40 -13.28
C VAL A 103 17.60 -22.32 -14.10
N GLU A 104 17.67 -23.60 -13.73
CA GLU A 104 18.44 -24.63 -14.45
C GLU A 104 17.92 -24.86 -15.87
N ALA A 105 16.60 -24.80 -16.07
CA ALA A 105 15.98 -24.88 -17.39
C ALA A 105 16.18 -23.62 -18.25
N GLY A 106 16.78 -22.54 -17.72
CA GLY A 106 16.97 -21.27 -18.40
C GLY A 106 15.69 -20.45 -18.60
N LEU A 107 14.59 -20.83 -17.93
CA LEU A 107 13.32 -20.09 -17.98
C LEU A 107 13.37 -18.81 -17.14
N LEU A 108 14.20 -18.80 -16.09
CA LEU A 108 14.47 -17.62 -15.26
C LEU A 108 15.97 -17.45 -15.05
N SER A 109 16.45 -16.21 -15.02
CA SER A 109 17.79 -15.95 -14.50
C SER A 109 17.79 -16.02 -12.96
N GLU A 110 18.92 -16.41 -12.36
CA GLU A 110 19.04 -16.46 -10.90
C GLU A 110 18.70 -15.11 -10.21
N PRO A 111 19.16 -13.95 -10.71
CA PRO A 111 18.76 -12.66 -10.14
C PRO A 111 17.25 -12.42 -10.22
N MET A 112 16.61 -12.82 -11.31
CA MET A 112 15.16 -12.69 -11.48
C MET A 112 14.41 -13.62 -10.51
N ALA A 113 14.85 -14.88 -10.36
CA ALA A 113 14.25 -15.83 -9.42
C ALA A 113 14.32 -15.32 -7.97
N ILE A 114 15.45 -14.74 -7.57
CA ILE A 114 15.60 -14.12 -6.25
C ILE A 114 14.69 -12.91 -6.10
N GLN A 115 14.54 -12.11 -7.15
CA GLN A 115 13.63 -10.97 -7.15
C GLN A 115 12.16 -11.40 -7.02
N VAL A 116 11.75 -12.45 -7.73
CA VAL A 116 10.41 -13.05 -7.64
C VAL A 116 10.17 -13.55 -6.21
N ALA A 117 11.09 -14.35 -5.66
CA ALA A 117 10.99 -14.85 -4.29
C ALA A 117 10.84 -13.70 -3.27
N ARG A 118 11.59 -12.61 -3.45
CA ARG A 118 11.49 -11.43 -2.60
C ARG A 118 10.16 -10.71 -2.70
N SER A 119 9.70 -10.46 -3.93
CA SER A 119 8.43 -9.79 -4.14
C SER A 119 7.28 -10.63 -3.59
N THR A 120 7.29 -11.95 -3.81
CA THR A 120 6.28 -12.86 -3.29
C THR A 120 6.30 -12.85 -1.76
N GLY A 121 7.46 -13.04 -1.13
CA GLY A 121 7.59 -13.06 0.32
C GLY A 121 7.11 -11.76 0.99
N GLN A 122 7.45 -10.60 0.43
CA GLN A 122 7.01 -9.30 0.96
C GLN A 122 5.49 -9.11 0.89
N THR A 123 4.86 -9.50 -0.23
CA THR A 123 3.41 -9.40 -0.40
C THR A 123 2.67 -10.39 0.49
N THR A 124 3.15 -11.64 0.59
CA THR A 124 2.51 -12.66 1.42
C THR A 124 2.69 -12.42 2.91
N ALA A 125 3.80 -11.82 3.34
CA ALA A 125 4.02 -11.44 4.75
C ALA A 125 2.98 -10.42 5.22
N ARG A 126 2.77 -9.35 4.44
CA ARG A 126 1.72 -8.35 4.75
C ARG A 126 0.32 -8.95 4.73
N LEU A 127 0.03 -9.82 3.77
CA LEU A 127 -1.27 -10.49 3.69
C LEU A 127 -1.51 -11.36 4.93
N ALA A 128 -0.49 -12.13 5.35
CA ALA A 128 -0.58 -12.98 6.53
C ALA A 128 -0.78 -12.16 7.81
N GLU A 129 -0.04 -11.06 7.99
CA GLU A 129 -0.22 -10.13 9.12
C GLU A 129 -1.65 -9.57 9.13
N TRP A 130 -2.12 -9.02 8.01
CA TRP A 130 -3.48 -8.48 7.90
C TRP A 130 -4.56 -9.54 8.21
N GLN A 131 -4.42 -10.76 7.66
CA GLN A 131 -5.35 -11.85 7.95
C GLN A 131 -5.34 -12.22 9.43
N ILE A 132 -4.16 -12.32 10.04
CA ILE A 132 -4.03 -12.64 11.45
C ILE A 132 -4.70 -11.54 12.29
N ASP A 133 -4.46 -10.27 12.01
CA ASP A 133 -5.06 -9.16 12.77
C ASP A 133 -6.59 -9.14 12.61
N SER A 134 -7.09 -9.18 11.36
CA SER A 134 -8.53 -9.16 11.07
C SER A 134 -9.28 -10.39 11.60
N PHE A 135 -8.69 -11.59 11.54
CA PHE A 135 -9.33 -12.80 12.05
C PHE A 135 -9.22 -12.92 13.57
N LEU A 136 -8.13 -12.46 14.20
CA LEU A 136 -7.95 -12.60 15.64
C LEU A 136 -8.84 -11.63 16.44
N GLU A 137 -9.04 -10.40 15.96
CA GLU A 137 -9.89 -9.41 16.64
C GLU A 137 -11.38 -9.81 16.60
N GLY A 138 -11.87 -10.33 15.46
CA GLY A 138 -13.29 -10.65 15.29
C GLY A 138 -13.73 -12.05 15.76
N LEU A 139 -12.81 -13.03 15.88
CA LEU A 139 -13.18 -14.44 16.03
C LEU A 139 -12.63 -15.14 17.28
N THR A 140 -11.88 -14.44 18.13
CA THR A 140 -11.30 -15.04 19.35
C THR A 140 -12.04 -14.71 20.65
N GLU A 141 -13.16 -13.99 20.59
CA GLU A 141 -14.12 -14.00 21.69
C GLU A 141 -14.78 -15.39 21.75
N PRO A 142 -14.67 -16.12 22.87
CA PRO A 142 -15.29 -17.43 22.99
C PRO A 142 -16.81 -17.27 22.89
N PRO A 143 -17.48 -17.96 21.94
CA PRO A 143 -18.91 -17.81 21.71
C PRO A 143 -19.74 -18.27 22.91
N GLU A 144 -19.15 -19.09 23.79
CA GLU A 144 -19.78 -19.55 25.03
C GLU A 144 -18.83 -19.40 26.24
N PRO A 145 -19.35 -19.01 27.42
CA PRO A 145 -18.57 -18.95 28.64
C PRO A 145 -17.98 -20.34 28.99
N GLY A 146 -16.65 -20.45 29.01
CA GLY A 146 -15.93 -21.67 29.40
C GLY A 146 -15.15 -22.36 28.29
N MET A 147 -15.30 -21.92 27.02
CA MET A 147 -14.40 -22.37 25.95
C MET A 147 -13.01 -21.74 26.09
N THR A 148 -11.98 -22.54 25.86
CA THR A 148 -10.61 -22.03 25.73
C THR A 148 -10.39 -21.45 24.33
N ARG A 149 -9.51 -20.44 24.21
CA ARG A 149 -9.14 -19.83 22.91
C ARG A 149 -8.69 -20.89 21.90
N THR A 150 -7.98 -21.91 22.37
CA THR A 150 -7.56 -23.10 21.60
C THR A 150 -8.71 -23.87 20.96
N GLU A 151 -9.81 -24.08 21.68
CA GLU A 151 -10.98 -24.83 21.19
C GLU A 151 -11.75 -24.08 20.11
N VAL A 152 -11.57 -22.76 20.02
CA VAL A 152 -12.17 -21.90 19.00
C VAL A 152 -11.23 -21.72 17.80
N THR A 153 -9.96 -21.37 18.06
CA THR A 153 -9.02 -20.99 17.00
C THR A 153 -8.65 -22.15 16.08
N TYR A 154 -8.39 -23.35 16.62
CA TYR A 154 -7.91 -24.46 15.79
C TYR A 154 -8.95 -24.93 14.75
N PRO A 155 -10.21 -25.27 15.12
CA PRO A 155 -11.22 -25.69 14.15
C PRO A 155 -11.54 -24.59 13.12
N LEU A 156 -11.45 -23.33 13.54
CA LEU A 156 -11.69 -22.19 12.67
C LEU A 156 -10.58 -22.05 11.61
N VAL A 157 -9.31 -22.17 12.00
CA VAL A 157 -8.20 -22.17 11.05
C VAL A 157 -8.29 -23.37 10.10
N GLU A 158 -8.65 -24.55 10.62
CA GLU A 158 -8.83 -25.77 9.80
C GLU A 158 -9.93 -25.59 8.74
N LEU A 159 -11.01 -24.87 9.08
CA LEU A 159 -12.10 -24.56 8.16
C LEU A 159 -11.75 -23.45 7.16
N LEU A 160 -11.10 -22.38 7.61
CA LEU A 160 -10.85 -21.18 6.78
C LEU A 160 -9.64 -21.30 5.87
N LEU A 161 -8.58 -22.01 6.29
CA LEU A 161 -7.32 -22.05 5.55
C LEU A 161 -7.49 -22.50 4.08
N PRO A 162 -8.21 -23.60 3.76
CA PRO A 162 -8.40 -24.02 2.37
C PRO A 162 -9.14 -22.97 1.52
N GLU A 163 -10.15 -22.33 2.09
CA GLU A 163 -10.94 -21.29 1.41
C GLU A 163 -10.08 -20.04 1.12
N LEU A 164 -9.23 -19.65 2.07
CA LEU A 164 -8.28 -18.54 1.91
C LEU A 164 -7.22 -18.85 0.85
N GLU A 165 -6.72 -20.09 0.79
CA GLU A 165 -5.79 -20.53 -0.25
C GLU A 165 -6.41 -20.47 -1.66
N GLU A 166 -7.62 -21.02 -1.81
CA GLU A 166 -8.33 -20.98 -3.10
C GLU A 166 -8.64 -19.55 -3.53
N PHE A 167 -9.08 -18.71 -2.59
CA PHE A 167 -9.35 -17.30 -2.84
C PHE A 167 -8.08 -16.54 -3.24
N LEU A 168 -6.95 -16.77 -2.56
CA LEU A 168 -5.66 -16.17 -2.91
C LEU A 168 -5.25 -16.55 -4.34
N VAL A 169 -5.36 -17.83 -4.70
CA VAL A 169 -5.01 -18.31 -6.06
C VAL A 169 -5.94 -17.70 -7.11
N TYR A 170 -7.24 -17.61 -6.83
CA TYR A 170 -8.21 -16.96 -7.71
C TYR A 170 -7.86 -15.47 -7.95
N VAL A 171 -7.66 -14.71 -6.88
CA VAL A 171 -7.32 -13.28 -6.95
C VAL A 171 -5.99 -13.09 -7.68
N TRP A 172 -4.96 -13.85 -7.33
CA TRP A 172 -3.65 -13.80 -7.99
C TRP A 172 -3.77 -14.05 -9.50
N ARG A 173 -4.54 -15.07 -9.93
CA ARG A 173 -4.78 -15.35 -11.36
C ARG A 173 -5.52 -14.21 -12.06
N ARG A 174 -6.51 -13.60 -11.40
CA ARG A 174 -7.25 -12.47 -11.96
C ARG A 174 -6.36 -11.24 -12.13
N GLN A 175 -5.51 -10.96 -11.13
CA GLN A 175 -4.52 -9.88 -11.19
C GLN A 175 -3.49 -10.12 -12.28
N LEU A 176 -3.01 -11.35 -12.43
CA LEU A 176 -2.08 -11.72 -13.50
C LEU A 176 -2.70 -11.52 -14.88
N ALA A 177 -3.95 -11.96 -15.09
CA ALA A 177 -4.67 -11.75 -16.35
C ALA A 177 -4.85 -10.26 -16.67
N ALA A 178 -5.21 -9.44 -15.69
CA ALA A 178 -5.34 -7.99 -15.85
C ALA A 178 -4.00 -7.32 -16.17
N ALA A 179 -2.91 -7.77 -15.55
CA ALA A 179 -1.56 -7.27 -15.83
C ALA A 179 -1.08 -7.63 -17.23
N THR A 180 -1.32 -8.87 -17.68
CA THR A 180 -0.98 -9.30 -19.05
C THR A 180 -1.75 -8.53 -20.10
N GLY A 181 -3.04 -8.27 -19.90
CA GLY A 181 -3.85 -7.47 -20.82
C GLY A 181 -3.22 -6.10 -21.12
N ARG A 182 -2.67 -5.44 -20.09
CA ARG A 182 -1.99 -4.14 -20.24
C ARG A 182 -0.67 -4.25 -21.00
N VAL A 183 0.10 -5.30 -20.76
CA VAL A 183 1.38 -5.53 -21.46
C VAL A 183 1.15 -5.86 -22.94
N VAL A 184 0.13 -6.65 -23.25
CA VAL A 184 -0.22 -6.98 -24.63
C VAL A 184 -0.71 -5.74 -25.37
N GLN A 185 -1.61 -4.96 -24.77
CA GLN A 185 -2.01 -3.66 -25.33
C GLN A 185 -0.81 -2.71 -25.51
N ALA A 186 0.16 -2.75 -24.59
CA ALA A 186 1.39 -1.95 -24.72
C ALA A 186 2.29 -2.39 -25.88
N ALA A 187 2.30 -3.69 -26.21
CA ALA A 187 3.22 -4.27 -27.18
C ALA A 187 2.75 -4.07 -28.64
N ASP A 188 1.46 -3.85 -28.84
CA ASP A 188 0.88 -3.52 -30.15
C ASP A 188 1.10 -2.03 -30.52
N ASP A 189 1.43 -1.18 -29.54
CA ASP A 189 1.78 0.24 -29.74
C ASP A 189 3.30 0.38 -29.95
N GLU A 190 3.77 0.69 -31.17
CA GLU A 190 5.20 0.86 -31.52
C GLU A 190 5.94 1.95 -30.71
N GLU A 191 5.25 2.73 -29.88
CA GLU A 191 5.77 3.82 -29.01
C GLU A 191 6.14 3.35 -27.57
N MET A 192 6.56 2.09 -27.39
CA MET A 192 6.87 1.48 -26.08
C MET A 192 7.94 2.20 -25.21
N VAL A 193 8.64 3.22 -25.72
CA VAL A 193 9.68 3.93 -24.95
C VAL A 193 9.09 5.03 -24.05
N ASP A 194 7.82 5.41 -24.23
CA ASP A 194 7.29 6.64 -23.63
C ASP A 194 5.84 6.52 -23.11
N ARG A 195 5.42 5.37 -22.55
CA ARG A 195 4.05 5.21 -22.03
C ARG A 195 3.77 6.24 -20.94
N ARG A 196 2.96 7.24 -21.29
CA ARG A 196 2.51 8.32 -20.40
C ARG A 196 1.35 7.80 -19.55
N LEU A 197 1.45 7.96 -18.24
CA LEU A 197 0.35 7.67 -17.31
C LEU A 197 -0.05 8.96 -16.61
N ALA A 198 -1.32 9.03 -16.22
CA ALA A 198 -1.77 9.98 -15.23
C ALA A 198 -1.48 9.40 -13.84
N VAL A 199 -0.67 10.09 -13.04
CA VAL A 199 -0.34 9.70 -11.67
C VAL A 199 -0.95 10.70 -10.72
N GLY A 200 -1.76 10.22 -9.79
CA GLY A 200 -2.44 11.06 -8.81
C GLY A 200 -2.08 10.67 -7.38
N PHE A 201 -1.96 11.68 -6.51
CA PHE A 201 -1.93 11.51 -5.06
C PHE A 201 -3.14 12.21 -4.46
N ALA A 202 -3.85 11.54 -3.55
CA ALA A 202 -4.94 12.11 -2.77
C ALA A 202 -4.60 12.02 -1.29
N ASP A 203 -4.67 13.14 -0.58
CA ASP A 203 -4.11 13.31 0.77
C ASP A 203 -5.12 14.02 1.70
N LEU A 204 -5.33 13.50 2.91
CA LEU A 204 -6.24 14.10 3.88
C LEU A 204 -5.66 15.38 4.50
N VAL A 205 -6.42 16.47 4.43
CA VAL A 205 -5.94 17.77 4.92
C VAL A 205 -5.93 17.83 6.44
N GLY A 206 -4.74 17.98 6.99
CA GLY A 206 -4.54 18.22 8.42
C GLY A 206 -4.56 16.96 9.28
N PHE A 207 -4.40 15.79 8.66
CA PHE A 207 -4.35 14.49 9.33
C PHE A 207 -3.35 14.45 10.50
N THR A 208 -2.14 15.02 10.38
CA THR A 208 -1.16 15.09 11.50
C THR A 208 -1.66 15.83 12.74
N ARG A 209 -2.71 16.67 12.61
CA ARG A 209 -3.37 17.30 13.76
C ARG A 209 -4.50 16.45 14.30
N LEU A 210 -5.08 15.59 13.48
CA LEU A 210 -6.15 14.66 13.81
C LEU A 210 -5.60 13.46 14.58
N THR A 211 -4.46 12.92 14.16
CA THR A 211 -3.74 11.82 14.84
C THR A 211 -3.34 12.14 16.28
N ARG A 212 -3.31 13.42 16.67
CA ARG A 212 -3.01 13.87 18.05
C ARG A 212 -4.23 14.08 18.92
N ARG A 213 -5.44 13.96 18.35
CA ARG A 213 -6.71 14.23 19.02
C ARG A 213 -7.62 13.03 19.09
N LEU A 214 -7.58 12.18 18.06
CA LEU A 214 -8.33 10.93 18.02
C LEU A 214 -7.62 9.87 18.84
N GLU A 215 -8.40 8.99 19.44
CA GLU A 215 -7.89 7.75 20.01
C GLU A 215 -7.45 6.80 18.88
N GLU A 216 -6.66 5.78 19.22
CA GLU A 216 -6.03 4.87 18.23
C GLU A 216 -7.07 4.13 17.38
N GLU A 217 -8.16 3.67 17.98
CA GLU A 217 -9.27 2.98 17.31
C GLU A 217 -10.00 3.88 16.31
N GLU A 218 -10.39 5.10 16.73
CA GLU A 218 -11.06 6.09 15.87
C GLU A 218 -10.16 6.49 14.67
N LEU A 219 -8.85 6.58 14.89
CA LEU A 219 -7.90 6.86 13.82
C LEU A 219 -7.80 5.70 12.83
N GLY A 220 -7.79 4.45 13.34
CA GLY A 220 -7.80 3.24 12.53
C GLY A 220 -9.03 3.18 11.61
N GLU A 221 -10.22 3.36 12.18
CA GLU A 221 -11.49 3.37 11.42
C GLU A 221 -11.52 4.44 10.34
N LEU A 222 -11.00 5.64 10.65
CA LEU A 222 -10.94 6.74 9.69
C LEU A 222 -10.00 6.43 8.52
N VAL A 223 -8.82 5.88 8.79
CA VAL A 223 -7.85 5.49 7.76
C VAL A 223 -8.43 4.36 6.91
N GLU A 224 -9.03 3.34 7.53
CA GLU A 224 -9.62 2.20 6.81
C GLU A 224 -10.78 2.66 5.91
N SER A 225 -11.67 3.51 6.40
CA SER A 225 -12.79 4.06 5.62
C SER A 225 -12.30 4.90 4.45
N PHE A 226 -11.26 5.72 4.66
CA PHE A 226 -10.61 6.48 3.61
C PHE A 226 -9.97 5.57 2.55
N GLU A 227 -9.15 4.61 2.96
CA GLU A 227 -8.46 3.68 2.06
C GLU A 227 -9.46 2.84 1.25
N THR A 228 -10.52 2.34 1.89
CA THR A 228 -11.58 1.54 1.25
C THR A 228 -12.32 2.36 0.19
N THR A 229 -12.77 3.57 0.56
CA THR A 229 -13.46 4.48 -0.36
C THR A 229 -12.58 4.83 -1.56
N CYS A 230 -11.29 5.09 -1.32
CA CYS A 230 -10.33 5.33 -2.39
C CYS A 230 -10.12 4.11 -3.29
N ALA A 231 -9.95 2.93 -2.72
CA ALA A 231 -9.75 1.69 -3.47
C ALA A 231 -10.93 1.40 -4.39
N ASP A 232 -12.16 1.51 -3.87
CA ASP A 232 -13.39 1.24 -4.61
C ASP A 232 -13.59 2.22 -5.76
N LEU A 233 -13.45 3.52 -5.51
CA LEU A 233 -13.63 4.54 -6.55
C LEU A 233 -12.55 4.46 -7.62
N VAL A 234 -11.29 4.25 -7.24
CA VAL A 234 -10.20 4.08 -8.21
C VAL A 234 -10.47 2.87 -9.10
N ALA A 235 -10.85 1.72 -8.52
CA ALA A 235 -11.13 0.51 -9.29
C ALA A 235 -12.38 0.63 -10.17
N ALA A 236 -13.48 1.17 -9.63
CA ALA A 236 -14.75 1.31 -10.34
C ALA A 236 -14.66 2.21 -11.58
N HIS A 237 -13.73 3.17 -11.58
CA HIS A 237 -13.52 4.08 -12.69
C HIS A 237 -12.34 3.72 -13.59
N GLY A 238 -11.75 2.52 -13.44
CA GLY A 238 -10.71 2.01 -14.34
C GLY A 238 -9.29 2.49 -14.02
N GLY A 239 -9.09 3.09 -12.85
CA GLY A 239 -7.77 3.39 -12.32
C GLY A 239 -7.15 2.20 -11.57
N ARG A 240 -5.90 2.40 -11.15
CA ARG A 240 -5.16 1.44 -10.33
C ARG A 240 -4.66 2.12 -9.07
N LEU A 241 -5.10 1.61 -7.92
CA LEU A 241 -4.48 1.95 -6.65
C LEU A 241 -3.08 1.30 -6.63
N ILE A 242 -2.05 2.13 -6.49
CA ILE A 242 -0.66 1.66 -6.48
C ILE A 242 -0.28 1.24 -5.07
N LYS A 243 -0.51 2.13 -4.11
CA LYS A 243 -0.23 1.93 -2.69
C LYS A 243 -0.90 3.03 -1.87
N THR A 244 -1.05 2.75 -0.58
CA THR A 244 -1.44 3.71 0.45
C THR A 244 -0.21 4.03 1.32
N LEU A 245 -0.17 5.25 1.85
CA LEU A 245 0.87 5.77 2.74
C LEU A 245 0.20 6.48 3.93
N GLY A 246 -0.56 5.72 4.73
CA GLY A 246 -1.34 6.28 5.83
C GLY A 246 -2.52 7.09 5.30
N ASP A 247 -2.42 8.42 5.39
CA ASP A 247 -3.45 9.38 4.97
C ASP A 247 -3.38 9.82 3.50
N GLU A 248 -2.43 9.26 2.76
CA GLU A 248 -2.22 9.55 1.34
C GLU A 248 -2.37 8.27 0.50
N VAL A 249 -3.10 8.35 -0.61
CA VAL A 249 -3.19 7.28 -1.61
C VAL A 249 -2.50 7.69 -2.90
N LEU A 250 -1.75 6.75 -3.50
CA LEU A 250 -1.16 6.87 -4.82
C LEU A 250 -1.96 6.02 -5.80
N PHE A 251 -2.50 6.65 -6.84
CA PHE A 251 -3.19 5.97 -7.93
C PHE A 251 -2.62 6.34 -9.30
N ALA A 252 -2.88 5.49 -10.30
CA ALA A 252 -2.55 5.78 -11.68
C ALA A 252 -3.71 5.41 -12.62
N ALA A 253 -3.80 6.10 -13.75
CA ALA A 253 -4.69 5.77 -14.86
C ALA A 253 -3.94 5.83 -16.18
N ASP A 254 -4.43 5.09 -17.17
CA ASP A 254 -3.85 5.05 -18.52
C ASP A 254 -4.11 6.34 -19.31
N ASP A 255 -5.15 7.11 -18.96
CA ASP A 255 -5.51 8.37 -19.62
C ASP A 255 -5.92 9.48 -18.62
N ALA A 256 -5.84 10.73 -19.08
CA ALA A 256 -6.13 11.90 -18.26
C ALA A 256 -7.62 12.02 -17.88
N GLY A 257 -8.54 11.62 -18.76
CA GLY A 257 -9.98 11.70 -18.50
C GLY A 257 -10.40 10.77 -17.36
N THR A 258 -9.89 9.54 -17.36
CA THR A 258 -10.09 8.57 -16.28
C THR A 258 -9.55 9.08 -14.94
N ALA A 259 -8.32 9.60 -14.90
CA ALA A 259 -7.75 10.16 -13.68
C ALA A 259 -8.52 11.39 -13.18
N ALA A 260 -9.01 12.24 -14.09
CA ALA A 260 -9.85 13.40 -13.75
C ALA A 260 -11.16 12.96 -13.09
N GLU A 261 -11.85 11.96 -13.65
CA GLU A 261 -13.07 11.42 -13.07
C GLU A 261 -12.83 10.84 -11.68
N ILE A 262 -11.79 10.00 -11.51
CA ILE A 262 -11.42 9.43 -10.22
C ILE A 262 -11.20 10.53 -9.19
N ALA A 263 -10.33 11.50 -9.49
CA ALA A 263 -9.96 12.55 -8.54
C ALA A 263 -11.17 13.38 -8.10
N LEU A 264 -12.04 13.76 -9.02
CA LEU A 264 -13.24 14.53 -8.70
C LEU A 264 -14.24 13.71 -7.89
N ARG A 265 -14.40 12.41 -8.19
CA ARG A 265 -15.24 11.49 -7.40
C ARG A 265 -14.72 11.30 -5.98
N LEU A 266 -13.41 11.22 -5.80
CA LEU A 266 -12.79 11.17 -4.47
C LEU A 266 -13.11 12.42 -3.66
N ILE A 267 -12.95 13.63 -4.25
CA ILE A 267 -13.34 14.88 -3.58
C ILE A 267 -14.83 14.88 -3.24
N GLU A 268 -15.70 14.49 -4.19
CA GLU A 268 -17.16 14.42 -4.00
C GLU A 268 -17.53 13.48 -2.84
N ALA A 269 -16.92 12.30 -2.77
CA ALA A 269 -17.17 11.32 -1.70
C ALA A 269 -16.71 11.82 -0.33
N MET A 270 -15.50 12.36 -0.23
CA MET A 270 -14.97 12.89 1.04
C MET A 270 -15.73 14.13 1.51
N THR A 271 -16.24 14.95 0.59
CA THR A 271 -17.06 16.13 0.94
C THR A 271 -18.46 15.74 1.40
N ALA A 272 -19.00 14.61 0.92
CA ALA A 272 -20.34 14.14 1.29
C ALA A 272 -20.39 13.53 2.69
N ASP A 273 -19.24 13.10 3.23
CA ASP A 273 -19.11 12.57 4.58
C ASP A 273 -18.58 13.65 5.53
N GLU A 274 -19.43 14.16 6.42
CA GLU A 274 -19.06 15.20 7.38
C GLU A 274 -18.01 14.74 8.42
N THR A 275 -17.82 13.43 8.58
CA THR A 275 -16.81 12.86 9.47
C THR A 275 -15.42 12.83 8.83
N MET A 276 -15.36 12.93 7.50
CA MET A 276 -14.12 12.88 6.75
C MET A 276 -13.42 14.26 6.70
N PRO A 277 -12.08 14.30 6.88
CA PRO A 277 -11.32 15.50 6.61
C PRO A 277 -11.41 15.88 5.13
N ALA A 278 -11.31 17.19 4.86
CA ALA A 278 -11.18 17.70 3.50
C ALA A 278 -10.05 16.98 2.75
N LEU A 279 -10.28 16.66 1.48
CA LEU A 279 -9.32 15.95 0.64
C LEU A 279 -8.63 16.93 -0.29
N ARG A 280 -7.36 16.69 -0.62
CA ARG A 280 -6.68 17.41 -1.70
C ARG A 280 -6.05 16.42 -2.66
N VAL A 281 -6.11 16.71 -3.96
CA VAL A 281 -5.60 15.82 -5.00
C VAL A 281 -4.66 16.57 -5.93
N GLY A 282 -3.53 15.95 -6.26
CA GLY A 282 -2.58 16.42 -7.27
C GLY A 282 -2.32 15.35 -8.31
N ILE A 283 -2.41 15.71 -9.59
CA ILE A 283 -2.22 14.78 -10.72
C ILE A 283 -1.20 15.33 -11.69
N ALA A 284 -0.29 14.48 -12.17
CA ALA A 284 0.61 14.82 -13.27
C ALA A 284 0.49 13.79 -14.39
N PHE A 285 0.67 14.23 -15.64
CA PHE A 285 0.61 13.36 -16.82
C PHE A 285 1.95 13.26 -17.53
N GLY A 286 2.52 12.07 -17.62
CA GLY A 286 3.79 11.88 -18.30
C GLY A 286 4.39 10.50 -18.13
N THR A 287 5.63 10.36 -18.58
CA THR A 287 6.37 9.10 -18.63
C THR A 287 6.69 8.61 -17.22
N VAL A 288 6.46 7.33 -16.95
CA VAL A 288 6.79 6.73 -15.67
C VAL A 288 7.61 5.46 -15.83
N THR A 289 8.48 5.20 -14.86
CA THR A 289 9.17 3.92 -14.73
C THR A 289 8.36 3.02 -13.80
N THR A 290 7.85 1.90 -14.32
CA THR A 290 7.14 0.91 -13.51
C THR A 290 8.10 -0.17 -13.02
N ARG A 291 8.11 -0.46 -11.72
CA ARG A 291 8.93 -1.55 -11.15
C ARG A 291 8.20 -2.20 -9.98
N MET A 292 8.08 -3.53 -10.01
CA MET A 292 7.45 -4.32 -8.94
C MET A 292 6.03 -3.82 -8.57
N GLY A 293 5.25 -3.42 -9.57
CA GLY A 293 3.90 -2.87 -9.36
C GLY A 293 3.86 -1.40 -8.94
N ASP A 294 5.00 -0.80 -8.58
CA ASP A 294 5.11 0.61 -8.19
C ASP A 294 5.51 1.52 -9.38
N VAL A 295 5.35 2.84 -9.21
CA VAL A 295 5.66 3.86 -10.23
C VAL A 295 6.70 4.86 -9.70
N PHE A 296 7.66 5.22 -10.56
CA PHE A 296 8.74 6.15 -10.23
C PHE A 296 8.98 7.13 -11.38
N GLY A 297 9.51 8.31 -11.07
CA GLY A 297 9.95 9.28 -12.07
C GLY A 297 9.59 10.72 -11.72
N THR A 298 9.93 11.62 -12.64
CA THR A 298 9.64 13.06 -12.53
C THR A 298 8.15 13.35 -12.46
N THR A 299 7.32 12.61 -13.21
CA THR A 299 5.84 12.72 -13.16
C THR A 299 5.29 12.40 -11.77
N VAL A 300 5.77 11.32 -11.13
CA VAL A 300 5.35 10.96 -9.76
C VAL A 300 5.73 12.06 -8.76
N ASN A 301 6.95 12.58 -8.88
CA ASN A 301 7.42 13.67 -8.03
C ASN A 301 6.59 14.95 -8.22
N LEU A 302 6.20 15.27 -9.46
CA LEU A 302 5.36 16.43 -9.76
C LEU A 302 3.95 16.26 -9.18
N ALA A 303 3.32 15.10 -9.34
CA ALA A 303 2.01 14.81 -8.78
C ALA A 303 1.97 15.02 -7.25
N SER A 304 2.90 14.40 -6.51
CA SER A 304 3.02 14.57 -5.05
C SER A 304 3.19 16.04 -4.64
N ARG A 305 3.94 16.81 -5.44
CA ARG A 305 4.15 18.23 -5.16
C ARG A 305 2.93 19.08 -5.46
N LEU A 306 2.17 18.78 -6.52
CA LEU A 306 0.87 19.40 -6.79
C LEU A 306 -0.08 19.17 -5.62
N THR A 307 -0.16 17.95 -5.09
CA THR A 307 -0.97 17.61 -3.92
C THR A 307 -0.59 18.47 -2.72
N SER A 308 0.71 18.64 -2.47
CA SER A 308 1.18 19.43 -1.32
C SER A 308 0.76 20.91 -1.34
N ILE A 309 0.52 21.47 -2.54
CA ILE A 309 0.11 22.86 -2.75
C ILE A 309 -1.37 23.02 -3.09
N ALA A 310 -2.09 21.90 -3.25
CA ALA A 310 -3.51 21.87 -3.56
C ALA A 310 -4.33 22.48 -2.42
N PRO A 311 -5.31 23.35 -2.72
CA PRO A 311 -6.31 23.77 -1.75
C PRO A 311 -7.09 22.59 -1.19
N LYS A 312 -7.84 22.84 -0.11
CA LYS A 312 -8.85 21.90 0.39
C LYS A 312 -9.92 21.66 -0.68
N ASP A 313 -10.37 20.42 -0.79
CA ASP A 313 -11.46 19.96 -1.65
C ASP A 313 -11.24 20.33 -3.12
N ALA A 314 -9.99 20.25 -3.56
CA ALA A 314 -9.56 20.68 -4.88
C ALA A 314 -8.62 19.67 -5.53
N VAL A 315 -8.69 19.63 -6.87
CA VAL A 315 -7.81 18.84 -7.72
C VAL A 315 -6.90 19.79 -8.50
N LEU A 316 -5.60 19.64 -8.33
CA LEU A 316 -4.59 20.33 -9.14
C LEU A 316 -3.97 19.40 -10.15
N VAL A 317 -3.76 19.89 -11.37
CA VAL A 317 -3.11 19.15 -12.45
C VAL A 317 -1.96 19.94 -13.05
N ASP A 318 -0.99 19.26 -13.68
CA ASP A 318 0.09 19.91 -14.41
C ASP A 318 -0.34 20.36 -15.82
N GLY A 319 0.51 21.16 -16.47
CA GLY A 319 0.25 21.64 -17.83
C GLY A 319 0.10 20.49 -18.83
N ALA A 320 0.90 19.43 -18.72
CA ALA A 320 0.83 18.28 -19.60
C ALA A 320 -0.51 17.53 -19.51
N PHE A 321 -1.10 17.45 -18.31
CA PHE A 321 -2.43 16.90 -18.09
C PHE A 321 -3.53 17.82 -18.66
N ALA A 322 -3.41 19.13 -18.45
CA ALA A 322 -4.35 20.11 -18.99
C ALA A 322 -4.37 20.12 -20.54
N GLU A 323 -3.18 20.06 -21.15
CA GLU A 323 -3.01 19.90 -22.60
C GLU A 323 -3.64 18.60 -23.11
N GLU A 324 -3.46 17.51 -22.37
CA GLU A 324 -4.02 16.21 -22.74
C GLU A 324 -5.55 16.21 -22.73
N LEU A 325 -6.20 16.73 -21.68
CA LEU A 325 -7.67 16.86 -21.63
C LEU A 325 -8.21 17.77 -22.75
N THR A 326 -7.44 18.80 -23.11
CA THR A 326 -7.79 19.67 -24.23
C THR A 326 -7.70 18.93 -25.56
N ARG A 327 -6.64 18.12 -25.73
CA ARG A 327 -6.38 17.33 -26.93
C ARG A 327 -7.44 16.25 -27.16
N THR A 328 -7.94 15.60 -26.09
CA THR A 328 -9.00 14.59 -26.18
C THR A 328 -10.40 15.21 -26.32
N GLY A 329 -10.54 16.53 -26.15
CA GLY A 329 -11.82 17.23 -26.21
C GLY A 329 -12.65 17.14 -24.93
N ASP A 330 -12.06 16.64 -23.83
CA ASP A 330 -12.74 16.56 -22.53
C ASP A 330 -12.77 17.91 -21.79
N ALA A 331 -11.84 18.82 -22.12
CA ALA A 331 -11.77 20.18 -21.60
C ALA A 331 -11.55 21.23 -22.70
N PRO A 332 -12.01 22.48 -22.51
CA PRO A 332 -11.76 23.54 -23.47
C PRO A 332 -10.33 24.11 -23.36
N VAL A 333 -9.84 24.70 -24.45
CA VAL A 333 -8.56 25.46 -24.45
C VAL A 333 -8.58 26.60 -23.44
N SER A 334 -9.74 27.23 -23.23
CA SER A 334 -9.98 28.16 -22.13
C SER A 334 -11.47 28.32 -21.85
N GLU A 335 -11.80 28.71 -20.62
CA GLU A 335 -13.17 29.02 -20.20
C GLU A 335 -13.81 30.15 -21.03
N ALA A 336 -13.02 31.15 -21.43
CA ALA A 336 -13.49 32.22 -22.29
C ALA A 336 -13.89 31.71 -23.68
N ARG A 337 -13.10 30.81 -24.27
CA ARG A 337 -13.43 30.19 -25.56
C ARG A 337 -14.65 29.30 -25.47
N ALA A 338 -14.78 28.50 -24.41
CA ALA A 338 -15.97 27.70 -24.18
C ALA A 338 -17.24 28.56 -24.06
N ALA A 339 -17.15 29.72 -23.39
CA ALA A 339 -18.27 30.67 -23.28
C ALA A 339 -18.63 31.31 -24.63
N GLU A 340 -17.63 31.70 -25.43
CA GLU A 340 -17.82 32.22 -26.80
C GLU A 340 -18.50 31.17 -27.71
N GLU A 341 -18.02 29.92 -27.68
CA GLU A 341 -18.58 28.79 -28.44
C GLU A 341 -20.03 28.50 -28.04
N ALA A 342 -20.32 28.47 -26.74
CA ALA A 342 -21.67 28.27 -26.23
C ALA A 342 -22.62 29.41 -26.62
N ALA A 343 -22.17 30.66 -26.54
CA ALA A 343 -22.97 31.84 -26.95
C ALA A 343 -23.26 31.82 -28.46
N ALA A 344 -22.26 31.50 -29.29
CA ALA A 344 -22.43 31.38 -30.73
C ALA A 344 -23.39 30.24 -31.10
N ALA A 345 -23.33 29.10 -30.40
CA ALA A 345 -24.25 27.99 -30.61
C ALA A 345 -25.69 28.34 -30.20
N ALA A 346 -25.87 29.04 -29.07
CA ALA A 346 -27.18 29.53 -28.62
C ALA A 346 -27.79 30.54 -29.62
N GLU A 347 -26.96 31.43 -30.19
CA GLU A 347 -27.41 32.38 -31.23
C GLU A 347 -27.84 31.68 -32.52
N ARG A 348 -27.13 30.61 -32.94
CA ARG A 348 -27.53 29.79 -34.11
C ARG A 348 -28.85 29.07 -33.84
N ALA A 349 -28.99 28.43 -32.69
CA ALA A 349 -30.23 27.76 -32.29
C ALA A 349 -31.43 28.74 -32.26
N ALA A 350 -31.21 29.97 -31.81
CA ALA A 350 -32.25 31.01 -31.82
C ALA A 350 -32.65 31.46 -33.25
N LYS A 351 -31.74 31.36 -34.24
CA LYS A 351 -32.00 31.74 -35.64
C LYS A 351 -32.65 30.65 -36.46
N GLU A 352 -32.39 29.38 -36.16
CA GLU A 352 -32.84 28.23 -36.97
C GLU A 352 -34.26 27.75 -36.60
N GLY A 353 -34.83 28.25 -35.50
CA GLY A 353 -36.20 27.93 -35.05
C GLY A 353 -36.31 26.61 -34.28
N PRO A 354 -37.46 26.32 -33.63
CA PRO A 354 -37.62 25.19 -32.72
C PRO A 354 -37.58 23.81 -33.40
N ASP A 355 -37.70 23.75 -34.72
CA ASP A 355 -37.69 22.51 -35.51
C ASP A 355 -36.31 22.17 -36.09
N ALA A 356 -35.28 22.99 -35.84
CA ALA A 356 -33.92 22.76 -36.30
C ALA A 356 -33.17 21.77 -35.39
N GLU A 357 -32.37 20.90 -36.00
CA GLU A 357 -31.49 19.98 -35.28
C GLU A 357 -30.48 20.80 -34.46
N PRO A 358 -30.38 20.63 -33.13
CA PRO A 358 -29.55 21.47 -32.31
C PRO A 358 -28.09 21.35 -32.75
N ALA A 359 -27.46 22.49 -33.07
CA ALA A 359 -26.05 22.54 -33.39
C ALA A 359 -25.24 21.84 -32.29
N PRO A 360 -24.23 21.00 -32.63
CA PRO A 360 -23.44 20.31 -31.64
C PRO A 360 -22.66 21.33 -30.81
N VAL A 361 -23.13 21.58 -29.58
CA VAL A 361 -22.37 22.32 -28.58
C VAL A 361 -21.30 21.37 -28.06
N PRO A 362 -20.00 21.72 -28.08
CA PRO A 362 -18.98 20.88 -27.48
C PRO A 362 -19.28 20.76 -25.98
N LYS A 363 -19.74 19.57 -25.57
CA LYS A 363 -20.01 19.24 -24.17
C LYS A 363 -18.69 18.79 -23.53
N TYR A 364 -17.89 19.75 -23.12
CA TYR A 364 -16.71 19.48 -22.29
C TYR A 364 -17.15 18.91 -20.94
N ARG A 365 -16.45 17.87 -20.47
CA ARG A 365 -16.69 17.24 -19.17
C ARG A 365 -16.05 18.02 -18.02
N TYR A 366 -14.90 18.63 -18.30
CA TYR A 366 -14.06 19.26 -17.29
C TYR A 366 -13.76 20.72 -17.63
N GLY A 367 -13.61 21.54 -16.58
CA GLY A 367 -13.15 22.92 -16.65
C GLY A 367 -11.72 22.99 -16.12
N LEU A 368 -10.93 23.89 -16.73
CA LEU A 368 -9.53 24.09 -16.39
C LEU A 368 -9.27 25.58 -16.15
N GLN A 369 -8.78 25.91 -14.96
CA GLN A 369 -8.41 27.26 -14.60
C GLN A 369 -6.92 27.34 -14.26
N PRO A 370 -6.10 28.11 -15.01
CA PRO A 370 -4.69 28.26 -14.69
C PRO A 370 -4.54 29.01 -13.36
N MET A 371 -3.64 28.52 -12.51
CA MET A 371 -3.32 29.16 -11.25
C MET A 371 -1.96 29.86 -11.32
N TRP A 372 -1.73 30.77 -10.37
CA TRP A 372 -0.44 31.46 -10.27
C TRP A 372 0.71 30.48 -10.12
N GLN A 373 1.81 30.74 -10.85
CA GLN A 373 3.08 30.05 -10.69
C GLN A 373 3.49 29.98 -9.21
N ARG A 374 3.78 28.78 -8.71
CA ARG A 374 4.23 28.59 -7.32
C ARG A 374 5.65 28.00 -7.30
N PRO A 375 6.59 28.59 -6.54
CA PRO A 375 7.86 27.95 -6.28
C PRO A 375 7.63 26.72 -5.40
N VAL A 376 8.11 25.58 -5.87
CA VAL A 376 8.00 24.28 -5.22
C VAL A 376 9.40 23.75 -4.98
N ARG A 377 9.66 23.39 -3.72
CA ARG A 377 10.96 22.86 -3.31
C ARG A 377 11.30 21.58 -4.10
N GLY A 378 12.43 21.62 -4.81
CA GLY A 378 12.95 20.48 -5.58
C GLY A 378 12.39 20.34 -7.01
N LEU A 379 11.43 21.17 -7.43
CA LEU A 379 10.90 21.19 -8.81
C LEU A 379 11.00 22.57 -9.48
N GLY A 380 11.40 23.62 -8.76
CA GLY A 380 11.46 24.97 -9.32
C GLY A 380 10.08 25.60 -9.32
N VAL A 381 9.71 26.28 -10.40
CA VAL A 381 8.39 26.93 -10.54
C VAL A 381 7.45 25.98 -11.25
N VAL A 382 6.29 25.72 -10.64
CA VAL A 382 5.22 24.89 -11.21
C VAL A 382 4.05 25.80 -11.61
N GLU A 383 3.41 25.48 -12.73
CA GLU A 383 2.20 26.11 -13.25
C GLU A 383 1.00 25.17 -13.08
N PRO A 384 0.36 25.15 -11.91
CA PRO A 384 -0.77 24.27 -11.68
C PRO A 384 -2.05 24.80 -12.35
N TRP A 385 -2.92 23.86 -12.70
CA TRP A 385 -4.27 24.13 -13.17
C TRP A 385 -5.27 23.55 -12.18
N LEU A 386 -6.30 24.32 -11.84
CA LEU A 386 -7.43 23.84 -11.07
C LEU A 386 -8.37 23.08 -12.01
N LEU A 387 -8.62 21.82 -11.68
CA LEU A 387 -9.56 20.95 -12.38
C LEU A 387 -10.90 20.94 -11.67
N ALA A 388 -11.99 21.13 -12.42
CA ALA A 388 -13.35 21.05 -11.90
C ALA A 388 -14.29 20.31 -12.87
N ARG A 389 -15.34 19.70 -12.33
CA ARG A 389 -16.43 19.16 -13.15
C ARG A 389 -17.24 20.32 -13.74
N ARG A 390 -17.51 20.29 -15.05
CA ARG A 390 -18.52 21.19 -15.63
C ARG A 390 -19.89 20.61 -15.33
N GLY A 391 -20.78 21.42 -14.76
CA GLY A 391 -22.14 20.99 -14.48
C GLY A 391 -22.79 20.41 -15.75
N THR A 392 -23.35 19.21 -15.64
CA THR A 392 -24.27 18.69 -16.65
C THR A 392 -25.46 19.63 -16.67
N SER A 393 -25.54 20.45 -17.74
CA SER A 393 -26.69 21.30 -18.01
C SER A 393 -27.92 20.45 -18.32
#